data_AF-T0S2G1-F1
#
_entry.id   AF-T0S2G1-F1
#
_cell.length_a   1.000
_cell.length_b   1.000
_cell.length_c   1.000
_cell.angle_alpha   90.00
_cell.angle_beta   90.00
_cell.angle_gamma   90.00
#
_symmetry.space_group_name_H-M   'P 1'
#
loop_
_entity.id
_entity.type
_entity.pdbx_description
1 polymer ?
#
loop_
_entity_poly.entity_id
_entity_poly.type
_entity_poly.pdbx_seq_one_letter_code
_entity_poly.pdbx_strand_id
1 'polypeptide(L)'
;MVIFCFSFSGVMAQNMSGRLRVRTLKKRNKTSYTVSFKEKAALYHSKKKFYKCLSSSAKSGKEILVRWNMKTLEVNGCKKFPVSK
;
A
#
# COMPACT_ATOMS: atom_id res chain seq x y z
N MET A 1 35.82 -27.57 -6.64
CA MET A 1 34.34 -27.54 -6.52
C MET A 1 33.99 -26.35 -5.62
N VAL A 2 33.75 -25.18 -6.20
CA VAL A 2 33.52 -23.93 -5.44
C VAL A 2 32.05 -23.85 -5.10
N ILE A 3 31.72 -24.14 -3.84
CA ILE A 3 30.35 -24.08 -3.32
C ILE A 3 29.98 -22.61 -3.15
N PHE A 4 29.17 -22.12 -4.08
CA PHE A 4 28.63 -20.76 -4.07
C PHE A 4 27.47 -20.70 -3.06
N CYS A 5 27.78 -20.39 -1.80
CA CYS A 5 26.78 -20.11 -0.77
C CYS A 5 26.06 -18.79 -1.12
N PHE A 6 24.94 -18.89 -1.84
CA PHE A 6 23.95 -17.82 -1.92
C PHE A 6 23.30 -17.66 -0.53
N SER A 7 23.95 -16.88 0.32
CA SER A 7 23.33 -16.33 1.52
C SER A 7 22.18 -15.43 1.07
N PHE A 8 20.97 -15.99 1.02
CA PHE A 8 19.72 -15.25 0.89
C PHE A 8 19.64 -14.27 2.04
N SER A 9 20.14 -13.06 1.80
CA SER A 9 19.95 -11.94 2.71
C SER A 9 18.46 -11.69 2.78
N GLY A 10 17.84 -12.07 3.89
CA GLY A 10 16.44 -11.80 4.18
C GLY A 10 16.17 -10.33 3.88
N VAL A 11 15.41 -10.08 2.82
CA VAL A 11 15.11 -8.74 2.35
C VAL A 11 14.23 -8.09 3.43
N MET A 12 14.87 -7.37 4.37
CA MET A 12 14.16 -6.58 5.37
C MET A 12 13.21 -5.64 4.64
N ALA A 13 11.91 -5.93 4.76
CA ALA A 13 10.84 -5.16 4.15
C ALA A 13 10.72 -3.82 4.88
N GLN A 14 11.22 -2.75 4.26
CA GLN A 14 11.05 -1.40 4.80
C GLN A 14 9.59 -0.98 4.63
N ASN A 15 8.85 -1.04 5.74
CA ASN A 15 7.49 -0.56 5.81
C ASN A 15 7.51 0.94 6.10
N MET A 16 6.87 1.71 5.23
CA MET A 16 6.68 3.14 5.37
C MET A 16 5.24 3.45 5.71
N SER A 17 5.03 4.59 6.37
CA SER A 17 3.70 5.11 6.67
C SER A 17 3.61 6.58 6.30
N GLY A 18 2.48 6.99 5.75
CA GLY A 18 2.28 8.38 5.34
C GLY A 18 0.80 8.71 5.16
N ARG A 19 0.50 10.00 5.22
CA ARG A 19 -0.82 10.54 4.90
C ARG A 19 -0.89 10.69 3.39
N LEU A 20 -1.82 9.98 2.76
CA LEU A 20 -1.98 9.95 1.32
C LEU A 20 -3.45 10.10 0.97
N ARG A 21 -3.73 10.67 -0.21
CA ARG A 21 -5.06 10.73 -0.80
C ARG A 21 -5.11 9.76 -1.96
N VAL A 22 -6.14 8.92 -1.99
CA VAL A 22 -6.32 8.00 -3.12
C VAL A 22 -6.76 8.80 -4.34
N ARG A 23 -6.01 8.70 -5.43
CA ARG A 23 -6.37 9.27 -6.73
C ARG A 23 -7.32 8.33 -7.46
N THR A 24 -6.89 7.08 -7.64
CA THR A 24 -7.66 6.07 -8.37
C THR A 24 -7.48 4.71 -7.72
N LEU A 25 -8.59 3.96 -7.63
CA LEU A 25 -8.63 2.58 -7.14
C LEU A 25 -9.19 1.69 -8.26
N LYS A 26 -8.35 0.84 -8.85
CA LYS A 26 -8.74 -0.11 -9.91
C LYS A 26 -8.71 -1.53 -9.38
N LYS A 27 -9.71 -2.34 -9.73
CA LYS A 27 -9.73 -3.76 -9.39
C LYS A 27 -8.73 -4.49 -10.29
N ARG A 28 -7.87 -5.35 -9.70
CA ARG A 28 -6.99 -6.24 -10.45
C ARG A 28 -7.64 -7.62 -10.56
N ASN A 29 -7.89 -8.27 -9.42
CA ASN A 29 -8.54 -9.59 -9.35
C ASN A 29 -9.71 -9.56 -8.33
N LYS A 30 -10.33 -10.71 -8.03
CA LYS A 30 -11.38 -10.84 -6.99
C LYS A 30 -10.89 -10.41 -5.58
N THR A 31 -9.59 -10.52 -5.31
CA THR A 31 -8.98 -10.33 -3.99
C THR A 31 -7.99 -9.15 -3.91
N SER A 32 -7.62 -8.55 -5.04
CA SER A 32 -6.57 -7.54 -5.13
C SER A 32 -6.98 -6.33 -5.96
N TYR A 33 -6.44 -5.18 -5.57
CA TYR A 33 -6.71 -3.87 -6.14
C TYR A 33 -5.39 -3.16 -6.39
N THR A 34 -5.35 -2.36 -7.45
CA THR A 34 -4.29 -1.40 -7.73
C THR A 34 -4.74 -0.02 -7.27
N VAL A 35 -3.88 0.65 -6.51
CA VAL A 35 -4.14 1.95 -5.89
C VAL A 35 -3.10 2.93 -6.41
N SER A 36 -3.55 4.14 -6.76
CA SER A 36 -2.67 5.28 -6.99
C SER A 36 -2.98 6.36 -5.97
N PHE A 37 -1.93 7.01 -5.47
CA PHE A 37 -2.07 8.12 -4.53
C PHE A 37 -1.75 9.44 -5.23
N LYS A 38 -2.32 10.55 -4.76
CA LYS A 38 -2.04 11.87 -5.36
C LYS A 38 -0.60 12.31 -5.11
N GLU A 39 -0.05 11.96 -3.97
CA GLU A 39 1.27 12.38 -3.49
C GLU A 39 2.41 11.45 -3.95
N LYS A 40 2.09 10.38 -4.69
CA LYS A 40 3.06 9.37 -5.16
C LYS A 40 2.83 9.07 -6.64
N ALA A 41 3.93 8.96 -7.39
CA ALA A 41 3.88 8.58 -8.81
C ALA A 41 3.71 7.07 -9.03
N ALA A 42 3.99 6.24 -8.02
CA ALA A 42 3.95 4.79 -8.13
C ALA A 42 2.53 4.21 -8.01
N LEU A 43 2.34 3.02 -8.60
CA LEU A 43 1.14 2.20 -8.43
C LEU A 43 1.38 1.16 -7.33
N TYR A 44 0.44 1.08 -6.40
CA TYR A 44 0.53 0.21 -5.23
C TYR A 44 -0.48 -0.94 -5.34
N HIS A 45 -0.15 -2.08 -4.76
CA HIS A 45 -1.03 -3.24 -4.68
C HIS A 45 -1.68 -3.33 -3.30
N SER A 46 -2.98 -3.56 -3.24
CA SER A 46 -3.72 -3.67 -1.99
C SER A 46 -4.63 -4.90 -1.97
N LYS A 47 -4.72 -5.52 -0.81
CA LYS A 47 -5.67 -6.61 -0.53
C LYS A 47 -7.09 -6.04 -0.33
N LYS A 48 -8.11 -6.87 -0.62
CA LYS A 48 -9.54 -6.54 -0.46
C LYS A 48 -9.90 -6.01 0.93
N LYS A 49 -9.21 -6.46 1.99
CA LYS A 49 -9.43 -5.99 3.38
C LYS A 49 -9.29 -4.47 3.55
N PHE A 50 -8.47 -3.79 2.74
CA PHE A 50 -8.28 -2.34 2.84
C PHE A 50 -9.14 -1.54 1.87
N TYR A 51 -9.93 -2.22 1.03
CA TYR A 51 -10.75 -1.59 -0.01
C TYR A 51 -11.70 -0.52 0.56
N LYS A 52 -12.41 -0.81 1.67
CA LYS A 52 -13.36 0.12 2.26
C LYS A 52 -12.69 1.45 2.68
N CYS A 53 -11.48 1.37 3.23
CA CYS A 53 -10.71 2.53 3.68
C CYS A 53 -10.19 3.34 2.47
N LEU A 54 -9.59 2.66 1.49
CA LEU A 54 -9.06 3.29 0.27
C LEU A 54 -10.18 3.90 -0.59
N SER A 55 -11.29 3.19 -0.77
CA SER A 55 -12.46 3.65 -1.52
C SER A 55 -13.10 4.86 -0.85
N SER A 56 -13.14 4.90 0.49
CA SER A 56 -13.59 6.07 1.23
C SER A 56 -12.75 7.30 0.91
N SER A 57 -11.41 7.18 0.88
CA SER A 57 -10.52 8.28 0.48
C SER A 57 -10.71 8.69 -0.97
N ALA A 58 -10.84 7.71 -1.89
CA ALA A 58 -11.05 7.98 -3.31
C ALA A 58 -12.34 8.76 -3.58
N LYS A 59 -13.43 8.43 -2.85
CA LYS A 59 -14.73 9.11 -2.99
C LYS A 59 -14.77 10.47 -2.31
N SER A 60 -14.20 10.58 -1.12
CA SER A 60 -14.29 11.80 -0.30
C SER A 60 -13.16 12.80 -0.54
N GLY A 61 -12.08 12.40 -1.23
CA GLY A 61 -10.86 13.18 -1.37
C GLY A 61 -10.07 13.38 -0.07
N LYS A 62 -10.54 12.81 1.06
CA LYS A 62 -9.91 12.97 2.37
C LYS A 62 -8.63 12.16 2.48
N GLU A 63 -7.70 12.69 3.26
CA GLU A 63 -6.45 12.03 3.61
C GLU A 63 -6.71 10.79 4.46
N ILE A 64 -5.90 9.76 4.23
CA ILE A 64 -5.89 8.53 5.02
C ILE A 64 -4.45 8.19 5.38
N LEU A 65 -4.27 7.55 6.53
CA LEU A 65 -2.96 7.03 6.93
C LEU A 65 -2.77 5.66 6.29
N VAL A 66 -1.82 5.57 5.36
CA VAL A 66 -1.49 4.35 4.63
C VAL A 66 -0.15 3.84 5.11
N ARG A 67 -0.05 2.52 5.32
CA ARG A 67 1.21 1.82 5.52
C ARG A 67 1.48 0.96 4.30
N TRP A 68 2.68 1.05 3.72
CA TRP A 68 3.05 0.26 2.55
C TRP A 68 4.51 -0.23 2.64
N ASN A 69 4.80 -1.30 1.91
CA ASN A 69 6.16 -1.80 1.73
C ASN A 69 6.82 -1.06 0.56
N MET A 70 7.98 -0.45 0.77
CA MET A 70 8.68 0.31 -0.27
C MET A 70 9.22 -0.58 -1.41
N LYS A 71 9.54 -1.85 -1.14
CA LYS A 71 10.10 -2.77 -2.14
C LYS A 71 9.01 -3.41 -2.99
N THR A 72 7.93 -3.88 -2.36
CA THR A 72 6.84 -4.59 -3.07
C THR A 72 5.71 -3.66 -3.51
N LEU A 73 5.72 -2.40 -3.06
CA LEU A 73 4.63 -1.44 -3.22
C LEU A 73 3.28 -1.99 -2.73
N GLU A 74 3.29 -2.91 -1.76
CA GLU A 74 2.09 -3.48 -1.17
C GLU A 74 1.58 -2.62 0.00
N VAL A 75 0.29 -2.30 -0.01
CA VAL A 75 -0.41 -1.67 1.10
C VAL A 75 -0.65 -2.71 2.20
N ASN A 76 0.01 -2.49 3.33
CA ASN A 76 -0.05 -3.33 4.53
C ASN A 76 -0.98 -2.77 5.61
N GLY A 77 -1.42 -1.52 5.49
CA GLY A 77 -2.37 -0.91 6.42
C GLY A 77 -3.05 0.34 5.88
N CYS A 78 -4.27 0.58 6.34
CA CYS A 78 -5.06 1.77 6.01
C CYS A 78 -5.90 2.18 7.23
N LYS A 79 -5.82 3.45 7.63
CA LYS A 79 -6.64 4.05 8.69
C LYS A 79 -7.22 5.39 8.20
N LYS A 80 -8.44 5.70 8.61
CA LYS A 80 -9.06 7.00 8.33
C LYS A 80 -8.33 8.11 9.10
N PHE A 81 -8.22 9.29 8.49
CA PHE A 81 -7.68 10.49 9.13
C PHE A 81 -8.75 11.62 9.10
N PRO A 82 -8.87 12.45 10.17
CA PRO A 82 -8.22 12.28 11.47
C PRO A 82 -8.66 10.98 12.15
N VAL A 83 -7.77 10.41 12.97
CA VAL A 83 -8.12 9.26 13.80
C VAL A 83 -9.10 9.79 14.84
N SER A 84 -10.41 9.60 14.61
CA SER A 84 -11.40 9.86 15.66
C SER A 84 -11.02 9.02 16.88
N LYS A 85 -10.69 9.72 17.98
CA LYS A 85 -10.49 9.12 19.30
C LYS A 85 -11.75 8.42 19.76
#